data_AF-A0A316H2E1-F1
#
_entry.id   AF-A0A316H2E1-F1
#
_cell.length_a   1.000
_cell.length_b   1.000
_cell.length_c   1.000
_cell.angle_alpha   90.00
_cell.angle_beta   90.00
_cell.angle_gamma   90.00
#
_symmetry.space_group_name_H-M   'P 1'
#
loop_
_entity.id
_entity.type
_entity.pdbx_description
1 polymer ?
#
loop_
_entity_poly.entity_id
_entity_poly.type
_entity_poly.pdbx_seq_one_letter_code
_entity_poly.pdbx_strand_id
1 'polypeptide(L)'
;MYTLIKRSVIITPLLLAVIANMASGQVFSLTSLTGAKKIVTVSPVSDQDIVSIISSKDTIKLRNVYTIEKLALLNKNFLMVTCSVRAGSGMRLEKTLVICAKKDGLVEALHISSLFKEDFIDFSGPVKSPIKVSVRTRYEVRLTLTPNKEGSCKLKAKIHGERKSIKEPNINYEYNRIVYLNFDTEKNIFYTRQEHLSQTFWVFNAEINRESKQYIEGTYPMVKLGGYRYYHIKGEWYEQTGSNYLYK
;
A
#
# COMPACT_ATOMS: atom_id res chain seq x y z
N MET A 1 23.40 48.98 12.55
CA MET A 1 22.32 48.12 13.07
C MET A 1 22.03 47.05 12.02
N TYR A 2 22.83 45.98 12.06
CA TYR A 2 22.72 44.81 11.18
C TYR A 2 21.75 43.80 11.80
N THR A 3 21.43 42.76 11.03
CA THR A 3 20.71 41.52 11.39
C THR A 3 19.19 41.56 11.50
N LEU A 4 18.51 41.55 10.35
CA LEU A 4 17.20 40.86 10.20
C LEU A 4 16.88 40.38 8.77
N ILE A 5 17.68 40.75 7.76
CA ILE A 5 17.34 40.51 6.34
C ILE A 5 17.87 39.17 5.78
N LYS A 6 18.70 38.41 6.50
CA LYS A 6 19.40 37.23 5.92
C LYS A 6 18.67 35.88 6.01
N ARG A 7 17.56 35.75 6.75
CA ARG A 7 16.84 34.46 6.87
C ARG A 7 15.67 34.33 5.89
N SER A 8 14.91 35.38 5.65
CA SER A 8 13.73 35.35 4.78
C SER A 8 14.07 35.09 3.31
N VAL A 9 15.21 35.58 2.82
CA VAL A 9 15.63 35.44 1.41
C VAL A 9 16.12 34.02 1.06
N ILE A 10 16.51 33.22 2.06
CA ILE A 10 16.92 31.82 1.86
C ILE A 10 15.73 30.87 2.02
N ILE A 11 14.77 31.22 2.89
CA ILE A 11 13.56 30.40 3.13
C ILE A 11 12.65 30.38 1.90
N THR A 12 12.46 31.51 1.20
CA THR A 12 11.58 31.60 0.02
C THR A 12 12.01 30.71 -1.17
N PRO A 13 13.28 30.72 -1.64
CA PRO A 13 13.71 29.84 -2.73
C PRO A 13 13.76 28.37 -2.30
N LEU A 14 14.04 28.07 -1.02
CA LEU A 14 13.98 26.71 -0.50
C LEU A 14 12.53 26.20 -0.47
N LEU A 15 11.58 27.04 -0.04
CA LEU A 15 10.14 26.74 -0.05
C LEU A 15 9.63 26.55 -1.48
N LEU A 16 10.04 27.42 -2.42
CA LEU A 16 9.72 27.28 -3.85
C LEU A 16 10.33 26.02 -4.47
N ALA A 17 11.55 25.63 -4.09
CA ALA A 17 12.17 24.38 -4.55
C ALA A 17 11.48 23.14 -3.96
N VAL A 18 11.01 23.20 -2.72
CA VAL A 18 10.20 22.12 -2.12
C VAL A 18 8.84 22.03 -2.80
N ILE A 19 8.16 23.16 -3.05
CA ILE A 19 6.86 23.20 -3.75
C ILE A 19 6.99 22.73 -5.21
N ALA A 20 8.06 23.12 -5.91
CA ALA A 20 8.33 22.65 -7.28
C ALA A 20 8.67 21.15 -7.33
N ASN A 21 9.38 20.61 -6.34
CA ASN A 21 9.59 19.17 -6.20
C ASN A 21 8.29 18.42 -5.86
N MET A 22 7.36 19.04 -5.10
CA MET A 22 6.04 18.46 -4.86
C MET A 22 5.16 18.45 -6.13
N ALA A 23 5.32 19.44 -7.02
CA ALA A 23 4.60 19.51 -8.29
C ALA A 23 5.16 18.57 -9.38
N SER A 24 6.43 18.16 -9.29
CA SER A 24 7.13 17.37 -10.33
C SER A 24 7.21 15.86 -10.07
N GLY A 25 6.61 15.38 -8.97
CA GLY A 25 6.64 13.97 -8.59
C GLY A 25 7.96 13.56 -7.92
N GLN A 26 7.94 12.43 -7.22
CA GLN A 26 9.11 11.93 -6.50
C GLN A 26 9.85 10.87 -7.32
N VAL A 27 11.18 11.02 -7.42
CA VAL A 27 12.04 10.16 -8.23
C VAL A 27 12.84 9.21 -7.35
N PHE A 28 12.86 7.93 -7.71
CA PHE A 28 13.55 6.86 -7.01
C PHE A 28 14.48 6.10 -7.96
N SER A 29 15.62 5.64 -7.45
CA SER A 29 16.54 4.76 -8.17
C SER A 29 16.42 3.34 -7.62
N LEU A 30 15.91 2.43 -8.45
CA LEU A 30 15.81 1.01 -8.16
C LEU A 30 16.89 0.23 -8.89
N THR A 31 17.33 -0.87 -8.28
CA THR A 31 18.13 -1.90 -8.92
C THR A 31 17.22 -3.09 -9.18
N SER A 32 17.07 -3.51 -10.43
CA SER A 32 16.35 -4.74 -10.75
C SER A 32 17.02 -5.93 -10.07
N LEU A 33 16.30 -7.04 -9.95
CA LEU A 33 16.86 -8.26 -9.36
C LEU A 33 17.98 -8.86 -10.22
N THR A 34 18.02 -8.49 -11.49
CA THR A 34 19.12 -8.80 -12.43
C THR A 34 20.26 -7.78 -12.39
N GLY A 35 20.22 -6.78 -11.50
CA GLY A 35 21.29 -5.78 -11.31
C GLY A 35 21.18 -4.50 -12.14
N ALA A 36 20.20 -4.37 -13.03
CA ALA A 36 20.04 -3.19 -13.88
C ALA A 36 19.46 -2.01 -13.08
N LYS A 37 20.07 -0.83 -13.18
CA LYS A 37 19.53 0.39 -12.56
C LYS A 37 18.33 0.92 -13.35
N LYS A 38 17.29 1.35 -12.64
CA LYS A 38 16.04 1.87 -13.19
C LYS A 38 15.61 3.09 -12.40
N ILE A 39 15.25 4.15 -13.12
CA ILE A 39 14.63 5.33 -12.53
C ILE A 39 13.12 5.12 -12.55
N VAL A 40 12.50 5.34 -11.40
CA VAL A 40 11.06 5.25 -11.21
C VAL A 40 10.56 6.58 -10.67
N THR A 41 9.58 7.17 -11.34
CA THR A 41 8.96 8.42 -10.93
C THR A 41 7.55 8.14 -10.45
N VAL A 42 7.21 8.62 -9.26
CA VAL A 42 5.85 8.62 -8.73
C VAL A 42 5.27 10.01 -8.91
N SER A 43 4.25 10.14 -9.77
CA SER A 43 3.59 11.41 -10.02
C SER A 43 2.82 11.89 -8.78
N PRO A 44 2.57 13.19 -8.62
CA PRO A 44 1.49 13.64 -7.75
C PRO A 44 0.15 13.04 -8.19
N VAL A 45 -0.85 13.13 -7.31
CA VAL A 45 -2.24 12.77 -7.64
C VAL A 45 -2.73 13.74 -8.74
N SER A 46 -3.21 13.20 -9.85
CA SER A 46 -3.77 14.01 -10.94
C SER A 46 -5.21 14.47 -10.65
N ASP A 47 -5.73 15.41 -11.45
CA ASP A 47 -7.11 15.89 -11.36
C ASP A 47 -8.18 14.79 -11.60
N GLN A 48 -7.76 13.61 -12.07
CA GLN A 48 -8.62 12.44 -12.25
C GLN A 48 -8.48 11.43 -11.11
N ASP A 49 -7.91 11.83 -9.97
CA ASP A 49 -7.63 10.97 -8.81
C ASP A 49 -6.70 9.79 -9.16
N ILE A 50 -5.71 10.02 -10.03
CA ILE A 50 -4.76 8.99 -10.48
C ILE A 50 -3.35 9.30 -9.99
N VAL A 51 -2.69 8.30 -9.40
CA VAL A 51 -1.24 8.29 -9.19
C VAL A 51 -0.59 7.37 -10.22
N SER A 52 0.37 7.89 -10.97
CA SER A 52 1.13 7.12 -11.96
C SER A 52 2.54 6.84 -11.45
N ILE A 53 2.97 5.59 -11.58
CA ILE A 53 4.30 5.13 -11.22
C ILE A 53 5.00 4.70 -12.49
N ILE A 54 5.92 5.53 -12.94
CA ILE A 54 6.42 5.55 -14.32
C ILE A 54 7.87 5.09 -14.33
N SER A 55 8.18 4.19 -15.25
CA SER A 55 9.52 3.83 -15.70
C SER A 55 9.62 4.10 -17.20
N SER A 56 10.82 4.08 -17.76
CA SER A 56 11.06 4.47 -19.17
C SER A 56 10.22 3.71 -20.22
N LYS A 57 9.71 2.52 -19.90
CA LYS A 57 8.91 1.69 -20.80
C LYS A 57 7.58 1.22 -20.22
N ASP A 58 7.26 1.62 -18.99
CA ASP A 58 6.14 1.00 -18.26
C ASP A 58 5.50 2.00 -17.28
N THR A 59 4.23 1.82 -16.99
CA THR A 59 3.48 2.69 -16.07
C THR A 59 2.42 1.90 -15.32
N ILE A 60 2.52 1.89 -14.00
CA ILE A 60 1.47 1.40 -13.10
C ILE A 60 0.59 2.59 -12.70
N LYS A 61 -0.74 2.42 -12.73
CA LYS A 61 -1.70 3.48 -12.38
C LYS A 61 -2.57 3.04 -11.21
N LEU A 62 -2.54 3.82 -10.13
CA LEU A 62 -3.48 3.70 -9.02
C LEU A 62 -4.58 4.73 -9.22
N ARG A 63 -5.85 4.29 -9.22
CA ARG A 63 -7.03 5.12 -9.45
C ARG A 63 -7.79 5.40 -8.15
N ASN A 64 -8.66 6.41 -8.17
CA ASN A 64 -9.46 6.84 -7.03
C ASN A 64 -8.60 7.19 -5.80
N VAL A 65 -7.37 7.66 -6.05
CA VAL A 65 -6.42 8.06 -5.02
C VAL A 65 -6.76 9.47 -4.57
N TYR A 66 -7.00 9.64 -3.28
CA TYR A 66 -7.19 10.95 -2.66
C TYR A 66 -5.86 11.60 -2.30
N THR A 67 -4.98 10.84 -1.65
CA THR A 67 -3.68 11.32 -1.16
C THR A 67 -2.63 10.22 -1.22
N ILE A 68 -1.38 10.62 -1.44
CA ILE A 68 -0.21 9.75 -1.23
C ILE A 68 0.17 9.87 0.25
N GLU A 69 0.00 8.79 1.02
CA GLU A 69 0.31 8.77 2.45
C GLU A 69 1.79 8.53 2.71
N LYS A 70 2.41 7.65 1.91
CA LYS A 70 3.80 7.26 2.11
C LYS A 70 4.46 6.79 0.83
N LEU A 71 5.69 7.27 0.62
CA LEU A 71 6.63 6.73 -0.35
C LEU A 71 7.90 6.34 0.39
N ALA A 72 8.36 5.09 0.22
CA ALA A 72 9.56 4.62 0.89
C ALA A 72 10.26 3.53 0.09
N LEU A 73 11.58 3.66 -0.07
CA LEU A 73 12.42 2.54 -0.48
C LEU A 73 12.50 1.54 0.68
N LEU A 74 12.06 0.31 0.46
CA LEU A 74 12.24 -0.78 1.42
C LEU A 74 13.69 -1.27 1.40
N ASN A 75 14.32 -1.24 0.23
CA ASN A 75 15.75 -1.38 -0.01
C ASN A 75 16.05 -0.84 -1.43
N LYS A 76 17.23 -1.16 -1.98
CA LYS A 76 17.60 -0.80 -3.36
C LYS A 76 16.72 -1.42 -4.45
N ASN A 77 15.99 -2.50 -4.17
CA ASN A 77 15.22 -3.27 -5.16
C ASN A 77 13.72 -2.99 -5.12
N PHE A 78 13.20 -2.56 -3.97
CA PHE A 78 11.76 -2.43 -3.73
C PHE A 78 11.36 -1.02 -3.30
N LEU A 79 10.39 -0.45 -4.01
CA LEU A 79 9.70 0.79 -3.65
C LEU A 79 8.32 0.45 -3.06
N MET A 80 7.96 1.06 -1.95
CA MET A 80 6.63 0.99 -1.36
C MET A 80 5.90 2.30 -1.56
N VAL A 81 4.67 2.21 -2.06
CA VAL A 81 3.75 3.32 -2.28
C VAL A 81 2.46 3.04 -1.52
N THR A 82 2.12 3.89 -0.56
CA THR A 82 0.86 3.82 0.18
C THR A 82 0.03 5.05 -0.16
N CYS A 83 -1.19 4.82 -0.62
CA CYS A 83 -2.14 5.85 -1.02
C CYS A 83 -3.45 5.66 -0.25
N SER A 84 -4.06 6.75 0.21
CA SER A 84 -5.45 6.74 0.63
C SER A 84 -6.33 6.78 -0.62
N VAL A 85 -7.30 5.89 -0.68
CA VAL A 85 -8.31 5.84 -1.74
C VAL A 85 -9.68 6.12 -1.16
N ARG A 86 -10.59 6.61 -2.00
CA ARG A 86 -11.95 6.92 -1.58
C ARG A 86 -12.63 5.66 -1.01
N ALA A 87 -13.15 5.79 0.21
CA ALA A 87 -13.97 4.77 0.86
C ALA A 87 -15.35 5.36 1.20
N GLY A 88 -16.25 4.54 1.75
CA GLY A 88 -17.54 5.01 2.24
C GLY A 88 -17.40 6.11 3.31
N SER A 89 -18.51 6.80 3.60
CA SER A 89 -18.51 7.86 4.63
C SER A 89 -18.00 7.33 5.98
N GLY A 90 -17.13 8.12 6.64
CA GLY A 90 -16.51 7.73 7.91
C GLY A 90 -15.50 6.60 7.82
N MET A 91 -15.03 6.25 6.62
CA MET A 91 -14.05 5.20 6.39
C MET A 91 -12.87 5.75 5.61
N ARG A 92 -11.68 5.24 5.93
CA ARG A 92 -10.44 5.49 5.19
C ARG A 92 -9.86 4.15 4.77
N LEU A 93 -9.60 4.01 3.47
CA LEU A 93 -8.98 2.82 2.88
C LEU A 93 -7.61 3.22 2.36
N GLU A 94 -6.57 2.53 2.80
CA GLU A 94 -5.22 2.70 2.28
C GLU A 94 -4.89 1.52 1.37
N LYS A 95 -4.42 1.78 0.16
CA LYS A 95 -3.83 0.78 -0.73
C LYS A 95 -2.32 0.90 -0.64
N THR A 96 -1.65 -0.21 -0.35
CA THR A 96 -0.19 -0.30 -0.32
C THR A 96 0.31 -1.21 -1.42
N LEU A 97 1.13 -0.64 -2.28
CA LEU A 97 1.77 -1.28 -3.40
C LEU A 97 3.28 -1.40 -3.13
N VAL A 98 3.83 -2.60 -3.25
CA VAL A 98 5.28 -2.84 -3.30
C VAL A 98 5.66 -3.15 -4.73
N ILE A 99 6.66 -2.44 -5.24
CA ILE A 99 7.05 -2.46 -6.64
C ILE A 99 8.52 -2.83 -6.73
N CYS A 100 8.86 -3.70 -7.68
CA CYS A 100 10.24 -3.91 -8.10
C CYS A 100 10.37 -3.74 -9.61
N ALA A 101 11.60 -3.48 -10.05
CA ALA A 101 11.91 -3.36 -11.46
C ALA A 101 12.38 -4.70 -12.06
N LYS A 102 11.92 -4.99 -13.27
CA LYS A 102 12.44 -6.06 -14.16
C LYS A 102 13.21 -5.43 -15.33
N LYS A 103 13.84 -6.26 -16.17
CA LYS A 103 14.61 -5.80 -17.34
C LYS A 103 13.81 -4.81 -18.21
N ASP A 104 12.55 -5.11 -18.48
CA ASP A 104 11.71 -4.38 -19.44
C ASP A 104 10.52 -3.62 -18.83
N GLY A 105 10.42 -3.51 -17.51
CA GLY A 105 9.28 -2.81 -16.89
C GLY A 105 9.27 -2.84 -15.38
N LEU A 106 8.09 -2.57 -14.82
CA LEU A 106 7.79 -2.65 -13.41
C LEU A 106 6.96 -3.92 -13.12
N VAL A 107 6.96 -4.34 -11.87
CA VAL A 107 6.12 -5.43 -11.38
C VAL A 107 5.54 -5.03 -10.03
N GLU A 108 4.24 -5.22 -9.87
CA GLU A 108 3.55 -5.16 -8.58
C GLU A 108 3.92 -6.40 -7.76
N ALA A 109 5.01 -6.30 -6.99
CA ALA A 109 5.46 -7.39 -6.13
C ALA A 109 4.45 -7.72 -5.03
N LEU A 110 3.64 -6.76 -4.59
CA LEU A 110 2.54 -6.96 -3.64
C LEU A 110 1.56 -5.80 -3.71
N HIS A 111 0.25 -6.07 -3.73
CA HIS A 111 -0.80 -5.05 -3.63
C HIS A 111 -1.81 -5.47 -2.56
N ILE A 112 -1.93 -4.68 -1.48
CA ILE A 112 -2.82 -4.96 -0.35
C ILE A 112 -3.58 -3.72 0.12
N SER A 113 -4.62 -3.94 0.92
CA SER A 113 -5.45 -2.91 1.53
C SER A 113 -5.23 -2.82 3.04
N SER A 114 -5.46 -1.65 3.62
CA SER A 114 -5.67 -1.42 5.06
C SER A 114 -6.93 -0.58 5.24
N LEU A 115 -7.74 -0.88 6.27
CA LEU A 115 -9.06 -0.28 6.47
C LEU A 115 -9.20 0.36 7.85
N PHE A 116 -9.61 1.62 7.86
CA PHE A 116 -9.81 2.43 9.05
C PHE A 116 -11.25 2.94 9.07
N LYS A 117 -11.84 3.04 10.27
CA LYS A 117 -13.15 3.68 10.48
C LYS A 117 -12.95 4.87 11.41
N GLU A 118 -13.29 6.04 10.91
CA GLU A 118 -13.04 7.33 11.57
C GLU A 118 -14.19 7.76 12.49
N ASP A 119 -15.32 7.04 12.47
CA ASP A 119 -16.47 7.31 13.33
C ASP A 119 -16.46 6.42 14.59
N PHE A 120 -15.79 6.86 15.66
CA PHE A 120 -16.04 6.33 17.01
C PHE A 120 -15.71 7.31 18.14
N ILE A 121 -16.61 7.38 19.12
CA ILE A 121 -16.41 8.02 20.42
C ILE A 121 -15.89 6.95 21.38
N ASP A 122 -14.65 7.10 21.88
CA ASP A 122 -14.09 6.19 22.87
C ASP A 122 -14.79 6.39 24.23
N PHE A 123 -15.72 5.49 24.57
CA PHE A 123 -16.46 5.49 25.84
C PHE A 123 -15.70 4.84 27.01
N SER A 124 -14.43 4.43 26.84
CA SER A 124 -13.63 3.84 27.93
C SER A 124 -13.25 4.86 29.03
N GLY A 125 -13.72 6.12 28.94
CA GLY A 125 -13.60 7.12 30.00
C GLY A 125 -14.75 8.11 30.02
N PRO A 126 -14.88 8.88 31.12
CA PRO A 126 -15.86 9.97 31.21
C PRO A 126 -15.61 10.99 30.10
N VAL A 127 -16.64 11.26 29.30
CA VAL A 127 -16.61 12.22 28.19
C VAL A 127 -16.57 13.63 28.77
N LYS A 128 -15.37 14.18 28.94
CA LYS A 128 -15.18 15.52 29.53
C LYS A 128 -15.39 16.67 28.53
N SER A 129 -15.55 16.37 27.24
CA SER A 129 -15.77 17.37 26.18
C SER A 129 -16.40 16.70 24.96
N PRO A 130 -17.33 17.37 24.24
CA PRO A 130 -18.00 16.82 23.05
C PRO A 130 -17.09 16.64 21.82
N ILE A 131 -15.79 16.94 21.91
CA ILE A 131 -14.89 16.91 20.74
C ILE A 131 -13.58 16.20 21.10
N LYS A 132 -13.53 14.89 20.84
CA LYS A 132 -12.32 14.10 20.52
C LYS A 132 -12.77 12.67 20.16
N VAL A 133 -13.28 12.50 18.94
CA VAL A 133 -13.50 11.17 18.36
C VAL A 133 -12.13 10.53 18.11
N SER A 134 -12.00 9.27 18.54
CA SER A 134 -10.75 8.51 18.41
C SER A 134 -10.91 7.51 17.27
N VAL A 135 -9.99 7.54 16.30
CA VAL A 135 -10.05 6.68 15.11
C VAL A 135 -9.94 5.20 15.50
N ARG A 136 -10.92 4.39 15.10
CA ARG A 136 -10.88 2.94 15.25
C ARG A 136 -10.24 2.34 13.99
N THR A 137 -9.00 1.89 14.10
CA THR A 137 -8.41 1.01 13.09
C THR A 137 -9.21 -0.27 13.05
N ARG A 138 -9.81 -0.62 11.90
CA ARG A 138 -10.44 -1.95 11.71
C ARG A 138 -9.39 -2.99 11.36
N TYR A 139 -8.45 -2.59 10.52
CA TYR A 139 -7.41 -3.45 10.00
C TYR A 139 -6.26 -2.59 9.45
N GLU A 140 -5.05 -2.78 9.97
CA GLU A 140 -3.85 -2.08 9.50
C GLU A 140 -2.73 -3.09 9.24
N VAL A 141 -2.07 -2.94 8.09
CA VAL A 141 -0.88 -3.71 7.75
C VAL A 141 0.32 -2.77 7.63
N ARG A 142 1.37 -3.04 8.39
CA ARG A 142 2.67 -2.37 8.25
C ARG A 142 3.70 -3.33 7.67
N LEU A 143 4.28 -2.94 6.55
CA LEU A 143 5.27 -3.73 5.83
C LEU A 143 6.69 -3.24 6.16
N THR A 144 7.58 -4.19 6.44
CA THR A 144 9.02 -3.94 6.63
C THR A 144 9.80 -5.06 5.96
N LEU A 145 10.84 -4.73 5.21
CA LEU A 145 11.71 -5.74 4.62
C LEU A 145 12.66 -6.27 5.70
N THR A 146 12.73 -7.59 5.86
CA THR A 146 13.72 -8.23 6.71
C THR A 146 14.82 -8.77 5.81
N PRO A 147 16.05 -8.22 5.86
CA PRO A 147 17.16 -8.78 5.11
C PRO A 147 17.46 -10.19 5.63
N ASN A 148 17.59 -11.17 4.72
CA ASN A 148 18.11 -12.48 5.06
C ASN A 148 19.59 -12.58 4.67
N LYS A 149 20.36 -13.38 5.41
CA LYS A 149 21.81 -13.57 5.22
C LYS A 149 22.16 -14.23 3.88
N GLU A 150 21.21 -14.89 3.23
CA GLU A 150 21.40 -15.69 2.00
C GLU A 150 20.88 -15.00 0.73
N GLY A 151 20.59 -13.69 0.77
CA GLY A 151 20.07 -12.96 -0.39
C GLY A 151 18.58 -13.18 -0.70
N SER A 152 17.90 -14.09 0.02
CA SER A 152 16.43 -14.21 -0.04
C SER A 152 15.76 -13.06 0.71
N CYS A 153 14.87 -12.33 0.05
CA CYS A 153 14.12 -11.24 0.70
C CYS A 153 12.86 -11.80 1.38
N LYS A 154 12.66 -11.52 2.66
CA LYS A 154 11.38 -11.75 3.35
C LYS A 154 10.73 -10.43 3.69
N LEU A 155 9.44 -10.30 3.41
CA LEU A 155 8.65 -9.14 3.81
C LEU A 155 7.91 -9.47 5.10
N LYS A 156 8.18 -8.71 6.16
CA LYS A 156 7.48 -8.82 7.44
C LYS A 156 6.27 -7.90 7.41
N ALA A 157 5.07 -8.49 7.48
CA ALA A 157 3.81 -7.80 7.65
C ALA A 157 3.40 -7.84 9.12
N LYS A 158 3.38 -6.70 9.79
CA LYS A 158 2.77 -6.54 11.11
C LYS A 158 1.31 -6.15 10.91
N ILE A 159 0.40 -6.94 11.44
CA ILE A 159 -1.03 -6.84 11.21
C ILE A 159 -1.71 -6.51 12.53
N HIS A 160 -2.39 -5.37 12.56
CA HIS A 160 -3.27 -4.99 13.66
C HIS A 160 -4.72 -5.17 13.19
N GLY A 161 -5.49 -5.98 13.91
CA GLY A 161 -6.93 -6.09 13.74
C GLY A 161 -7.67 -4.92 14.35
N GLU A 162 -8.95 -5.12 14.66
CA GLU A 162 -9.79 -4.03 15.15
C GLU A 162 -9.28 -3.50 16.49
N ARG A 163 -9.12 -2.18 16.59
CA ARG A 163 -8.71 -1.50 17.82
C ARG A 163 -9.85 -1.56 18.85
N LYS A 164 -9.57 -2.08 20.04
CA LYS A 164 -10.52 -2.24 21.16
C LYS A 164 -10.43 -1.12 22.19
N SER A 165 -9.23 -0.63 22.54
CA SER A 165 -9.06 0.40 23.58
C SER A 165 -7.73 1.14 23.45
N ILE A 166 -7.76 2.48 23.40
CA ILE A 166 -6.53 3.28 23.38
C ILE A 166 -5.77 3.20 24.72
N LYS A 167 -6.49 3.05 25.83
CA LYS A 167 -5.95 3.14 27.19
C LYS A 167 -5.15 1.92 27.63
N GLU A 168 -5.36 0.78 26.99
CA GLU A 168 -4.72 -0.48 27.36
C GLU A 168 -3.90 -1.04 26.18
N PRO A 169 -2.64 -0.57 26.00
CA PRO A 169 -1.80 -0.93 24.86
C PRO A 169 -1.62 -2.43 24.65
N ASN A 170 -1.65 -3.21 25.75
CA ASN A 170 -1.37 -4.64 25.75
C ASN A 170 -2.52 -5.49 25.19
N ILE A 171 -3.76 -4.99 25.22
CA ILE A 171 -4.95 -5.64 24.64
C ILE A 171 -5.67 -4.74 23.62
N ASN A 172 -4.94 -3.75 23.09
CA ASN A 172 -5.45 -2.67 22.27
C ASN A 172 -6.09 -3.15 20.95
N TYR A 173 -5.77 -4.37 20.50
CA TYR A 173 -6.26 -4.90 19.23
C TYR A 173 -6.87 -6.28 19.43
N GLU A 174 -7.92 -6.60 18.67
CA GLU A 174 -8.51 -7.93 18.62
C GLU A 174 -7.47 -9.00 18.30
N TYR A 175 -6.56 -8.69 17.38
CA TYR A 175 -5.36 -9.46 17.14
C TYR A 175 -4.21 -8.53 16.73
N ASN A 176 -3.00 -8.92 17.10
CA ASN A 176 -1.76 -8.30 16.68
C ASN A 176 -0.81 -9.42 16.28
N ARG A 177 -0.58 -9.59 14.99
CA ARG A 177 0.16 -10.73 14.44
C ARG A 177 1.25 -10.28 13.50
N ILE A 178 2.27 -11.11 13.37
CA ILE A 178 3.32 -10.94 12.38
C ILE A 178 3.19 -12.10 11.39
N VAL A 179 3.17 -11.77 10.11
CA VAL A 179 3.22 -12.73 9.01
C VAL A 179 4.45 -12.42 8.17
N TYR A 180 5.17 -13.46 7.75
CA TYR A 180 6.30 -13.33 6.85
C TYR A 180 5.89 -13.80 5.46
N LEU A 181 6.14 -12.97 4.46
CA LEU A 181 5.93 -13.29 3.06
C LEU A 181 7.27 -13.66 2.43
N ASN A 182 7.28 -14.76 1.70
CA ASN A 182 8.41 -15.18 0.89
C ASN A 182 8.38 -14.42 -0.43
N PHE A 183 9.56 -14.17 -1.01
CA PHE A 183 9.67 -13.57 -2.32
C PHE A 183 9.93 -14.66 -3.37
N ASP A 184 9.06 -14.76 -4.37
CA ASP A 184 9.26 -15.57 -5.57
C ASP A 184 10.10 -14.76 -6.55
N THR A 185 11.36 -15.16 -6.78
CA THR A 185 12.27 -14.44 -7.68
C THR A 185 11.95 -14.64 -9.16
N GLU A 186 11.24 -15.71 -9.52
CA GLU A 186 10.87 -15.98 -10.91
C GLU A 186 9.67 -15.10 -11.29
N LYS A 187 8.68 -15.03 -10.40
CA LYS A 187 7.46 -14.22 -10.60
C LYS A 187 7.62 -12.78 -10.13
N ASN A 188 8.64 -12.48 -9.33
CA ASN A 188 8.90 -11.19 -8.71
C ASN A 188 7.78 -10.71 -7.76
N ILE A 189 7.22 -11.62 -6.97
CA ILE A 189 6.08 -11.34 -6.08
C ILE A 189 6.31 -11.84 -4.65
N PHE A 190 5.71 -11.17 -3.68
CA PHE A 190 5.64 -11.63 -2.30
C PHE A 190 4.39 -12.47 -2.08
N TYR A 191 4.53 -13.63 -1.44
CA TYR A 191 3.41 -14.53 -1.14
C TYR A 191 3.60 -15.22 0.21
N THR A 192 2.50 -15.66 0.81
CA THR A 192 2.54 -16.46 2.05
C THR A 192 2.55 -17.96 1.76
N ARG A 193 1.71 -18.40 0.82
CA ARG A 193 1.60 -19.79 0.37
C ARG A 193 0.95 -19.81 -1.01
N GLN A 194 0.88 -20.99 -1.62
CA GLN A 194 0.03 -21.21 -2.78
C GLN A 194 -1.31 -21.79 -2.34
N GLU A 195 -2.38 -21.46 -3.06
CA GLU A 195 -3.74 -21.94 -2.78
C GLU A 195 -4.39 -22.40 -4.08
N HIS A 196 -4.99 -23.59 -4.06
CA HIS A 196 -5.74 -24.12 -5.19
C HIS A 196 -7.16 -23.53 -5.17
N LEU A 197 -7.57 -22.96 -6.29
CA LEU A 197 -8.91 -22.46 -6.54
C LEU A 197 -9.56 -23.34 -7.59
N SER A 198 -10.84 -23.64 -7.42
CA SER A 198 -11.68 -24.33 -8.41
C SER A 198 -13.12 -23.93 -8.15
N GLN A 199 -13.45 -22.67 -8.41
CA GLN A 199 -14.79 -22.13 -8.18
C GLN A 199 -15.08 -20.90 -9.03
N THR A 200 -16.35 -20.52 -9.09
CA THR A 200 -16.78 -19.30 -9.75
C THR A 200 -16.73 -18.10 -8.82
N PHE A 201 -16.09 -17.03 -9.27
CA PHE A 201 -16.05 -15.73 -8.60
C PHE A 201 -16.82 -14.68 -9.39
N TRP A 202 -17.40 -13.72 -8.67
CA TRP A 202 -17.68 -12.39 -9.20
C TRP A 202 -16.40 -11.57 -9.11
N VAL A 203 -15.94 -11.04 -10.25
CA VAL A 203 -14.70 -10.29 -10.38
C VAL A 203 -15.05 -8.87 -10.79
N PHE A 204 -14.77 -7.92 -9.91
CA PHE A 204 -14.87 -6.49 -10.21
C PHE A 204 -13.52 -5.95 -10.65
N ASN A 205 -13.49 -5.31 -11.82
CA ASN A 205 -12.32 -4.62 -12.33
C ASN A 205 -12.52 -3.11 -12.22
N ALA A 206 -11.76 -2.47 -11.34
CA ALA A 206 -11.85 -1.03 -11.09
C ALA A 206 -11.39 -0.18 -12.29
N GLU A 207 -10.54 -0.69 -13.18
CA GLU A 207 -10.03 0.06 -14.33
C GLU A 207 -11.09 0.33 -15.38
N ILE A 208 -11.97 -0.63 -15.62
CA ILE A 208 -13.08 -0.55 -16.59
C ILE A 208 -14.44 -0.39 -15.90
N ASN A 209 -14.45 -0.30 -14.56
CA ASN A 209 -15.64 -0.21 -13.73
C ASN A 209 -16.71 -1.25 -14.07
N ARG A 210 -16.30 -2.52 -14.19
CA ARG A 210 -17.18 -3.60 -14.63
C ARG A 210 -17.01 -4.84 -13.77
N GLU A 211 -18.13 -5.48 -13.49
CA GLU A 211 -18.18 -6.79 -12.85
C GLU A 211 -18.42 -7.90 -13.88
N SER A 212 -17.80 -9.06 -13.65
CA SER A 212 -17.96 -10.24 -14.48
C SER A 212 -17.89 -11.52 -13.66
N LYS A 213 -18.65 -12.53 -14.03
CA LYS A 213 -18.60 -13.85 -13.41
C LYS A 213 -17.52 -14.69 -14.12
N GLN A 214 -16.55 -15.22 -13.38
CA GLN A 214 -15.42 -15.96 -13.93
C GLN A 214 -15.20 -17.26 -13.15
N TYR A 215 -15.09 -18.39 -13.85
CA TYR A 215 -14.59 -19.62 -13.25
C TYR A 215 -13.07 -19.58 -13.19
N ILE A 216 -12.50 -19.72 -12.00
CA ILE A 216 -11.06 -19.68 -11.76
C ILE A 216 -10.65 -21.04 -11.22
N GLU A 217 -9.78 -21.70 -11.99
CA GLU A 217 -9.21 -23.00 -11.67
C GLU A 217 -7.68 -22.96 -11.78
N GLY A 218 -7.00 -23.44 -10.75
CA GLY A 218 -5.55 -23.54 -10.71
C GLY A 218 -4.96 -23.24 -9.33
N THR A 219 -3.64 -23.33 -9.24
CA THR A 219 -2.90 -23.06 -8.00
C THR A 219 -2.19 -21.71 -8.11
N TYR A 220 -2.54 -20.78 -7.22
CA TYR A 220 -2.10 -19.39 -7.30
C TYR A 220 -1.33 -18.95 -6.05
N PRO A 221 -0.29 -18.10 -6.19
CA PRO A 221 0.32 -17.42 -5.06
C PRO A 221 -0.71 -16.59 -4.30
N MET A 222 -0.70 -16.71 -2.97
CA MET A 222 -1.69 -16.10 -2.10
C MET A 222 -1.03 -15.47 -0.88
N VAL A 223 -1.52 -14.30 -0.50
CA VAL A 223 -1.14 -13.55 0.69
C VAL A 223 -2.30 -13.55 1.67
N LYS A 224 -2.14 -14.22 2.82
CA LYS A 224 -3.12 -14.19 3.91
C LYS A 224 -2.66 -13.27 5.01
N LEU A 225 -3.42 -12.21 5.26
CA LEU A 225 -3.13 -11.22 6.27
C LEU A 225 -4.35 -11.07 7.19
N GLY A 226 -4.31 -11.76 8.33
CA GLY A 226 -5.48 -11.85 9.22
C GLY A 226 -6.65 -12.55 8.51
N GLY A 227 -7.78 -11.86 8.41
CA GLY A 227 -8.97 -12.33 7.68
C GLY A 227 -8.94 -12.05 6.17
N TYR A 228 -7.99 -11.25 5.68
CA TYR A 228 -7.92 -10.84 4.29
C TYR A 228 -7.05 -11.80 3.47
N ARG A 229 -7.48 -12.08 2.24
CA ARG A 229 -6.75 -12.89 1.27
C ARG A 229 -6.54 -12.09 -0.01
N TYR A 230 -5.34 -12.19 -0.56
CA TYR A 230 -4.98 -11.59 -1.84
C TYR A 230 -4.38 -12.66 -2.74
N TYR A 231 -4.87 -12.81 -3.96
CA TYR A 231 -4.37 -13.78 -4.94
C TYR A 231 -3.65 -13.07 -6.07
N HIS A 232 -2.53 -13.64 -6.50
CA HIS A 232 -1.86 -13.19 -7.72
C HIS A 232 -2.22 -14.10 -8.89
N ILE A 233 -3.08 -13.62 -9.79
CA ILE A 233 -3.65 -14.39 -10.90
C ILE A 233 -3.32 -13.67 -12.20
N LYS A 234 -2.66 -14.38 -13.14
CA LYS A 234 -2.32 -13.85 -14.49
C LYS A 234 -1.60 -12.48 -14.49
N GLY A 235 -0.75 -12.22 -13.49
CA GLY A 235 0.04 -11.00 -13.41
C GLY A 235 -0.59 -9.86 -12.60
N GLU A 236 -1.75 -10.11 -11.99
CA GLU A 236 -2.51 -9.08 -11.26
C GLU A 236 -2.87 -9.56 -9.86
N TRP A 237 -3.02 -8.60 -8.94
CA TRP A 237 -3.45 -8.86 -7.57
C TRP A 237 -4.96 -8.70 -7.43
N TYR A 238 -5.58 -9.67 -6.77
CA TYR A 238 -7.01 -9.71 -6.48
C TYR A 238 -7.22 -9.78 -4.98
N GLU A 239 -7.93 -8.81 -4.40
CA GLU A 239 -8.40 -8.87 -3.02
C GLU A 239 -9.69 -9.69 -2.95
N GLN A 240 -9.71 -10.73 -2.12
CA GLN A 240 -10.93 -11.50 -1.90
C GLN A 240 -11.80 -10.83 -0.84
N THR A 241 -13.04 -10.52 -1.22
CA THR A 241 -14.09 -10.07 -0.31
C THR A 241 -15.19 -11.13 -0.25
N GLY A 242 -15.59 -11.53 0.96
CA GLY A 242 -16.54 -12.66 1.11
C GLY A 242 -16.00 -13.99 0.55
N SER A 243 -16.91 -14.92 0.22
CA SER A 243 -16.55 -16.28 -0.22
C SER A 243 -16.24 -16.40 -1.71
N ASN A 244 -16.89 -15.60 -2.55
CA ASN A 244 -16.87 -15.73 -4.01
C ASN A 244 -16.76 -14.39 -4.76
N TYR A 245 -16.16 -13.36 -4.13
CA TYR A 245 -15.94 -12.07 -4.78
C TYR A 245 -14.45 -11.71 -4.78
N LEU A 246 -13.96 -11.25 -5.93
CA LEU A 246 -12.60 -10.76 -6.12
C LEU A 246 -12.64 -9.31 -6.62
N TYR A 247 -11.90 -8.45 -5.95
CA TYR A 247 -11.68 -7.08 -6.36
C TYR A 247 -10.29 -6.95 -6.98
N LYS A 248 -10.27 -6.55 -8.25
CA LYS A 248 -9.07 -6.19 -9.00
C LYS A 248 -8.90 -4.67 -8.95
#